data_AF-A0A2B8BFI8-F1
#
_entry.id   AF-A0A2B8BFI8-F1
#
_cell.length_a   1.000
_cell.length_b   1.000
_cell.length_c   1.000
_cell.angle_alpha   90.00
_cell.angle_beta   90.00
_cell.angle_gamma   90.00
#
_symmetry.space_group_name_H-M   'P 1'
#
loop_
_entity.id
_entity.type
_entity.pdbx_description
1 polymer ?
#
loop_
_entity_poly.entity_id
_entity_poly.type
_entity_poly.pdbx_seq_one_letter_code
_entity_poly.pdbx_strand_id
1 'polypeptide(L)'
;AFAMEFMPRITRAQVMDVLSSQANLAGYKAVVDAASEYGRAFPMMMTAAGTVPPARAFIMGVGVAGLQAIATAKRLGAIVSATDVRPAVKEQVQSLGGSFVAVENDEFKQAETAGGYAKEMSDDYKRQQAALVAEHIKKQDLVITTALIPGRKAPILVTAEHVASMKPGSVIIDLAVEQGGNVEGSKLGEVVTTANGVKIVG
;
A
#
# COMPACT_ATOMS: atom_id res chain seq x y z
N ALA A 1 28.13 21.15 0.63
CA ALA A 1 26.67 20.90 0.68
C ALA A 1 26.42 19.63 1.46
N PHE A 2 25.28 19.51 2.16
CA PHE A 2 24.86 18.30 2.86
C PHE A 2 23.62 17.73 2.15
N ALA A 3 23.63 16.43 1.86
CA ALA A 3 22.53 15.72 1.22
C ALA A 3 21.58 15.17 2.29
N MET A 4 20.31 15.59 2.27
CA MET A 4 19.33 15.21 3.29
C MET A 4 18.82 13.79 3.10
N GLU A 5 18.89 13.26 1.88
CA GLU A 5 18.54 11.88 1.53
C GLU A 5 19.49 10.84 2.13
N PHE A 6 20.71 11.24 2.51
CA PHE A 6 21.71 10.37 3.16
C PHE A 6 21.73 10.52 4.70
N MET A 7 20.71 11.14 5.30
CA MET A 7 20.59 11.21 6.75
C MET A 7 20.57 9.79 7.35
N PRO A 8 21.47 9.45 8.31
CA PRO A 8 21.50 8.12 8.89
C PRO A 8 20.23 7.85 9.72
N ARG A 9 19.62 6.69 9.51
CA ARG A 9 18.42 6.25 10.24
C ARG A 9 18.78 5.69 11.63
N ILE A 10 19.23 6.58 12.51
CA ILE A 10 19.59 6.29 13.90
C ILE A 10 18.82 7.21 14.86
N THR A 11 18.63 6.78 16.11
CA THR A 11 17.79 7.48 17.11
C THR A 11 18.08 8.98 17.21
N ARG A 12 19.36 9.38 17.30
CA ARG A 12 19.75 10.80 17.45
C ARG A 12 19.44 11.67 16.23
N ALA A 13 19.24 11.07 15.06
CA ALA A 13 19.05 11.76 13.79
C ALA A 13 17.59 11.74 13.31
N GLN A 14 16.68 11.08 14.05
CA GLN A 14 15.27 10.95 13.65
C GLN A 14 14.57 12.30 13.41
N VAL A 15 14.89 13.33 14.21
CA VAL A 15 14.33 14.69 14.04
C VAL A 15 14.78 15.38 12.75
N MET A 16 15.80 14.85 12.08
CA MET A 16 16.34 15.36 10.82
C MET A 16 15.97 14.48 9.61
N ASP A 17 15.22 13.39 9.81
CA ASP A 17 14.85 12.46 8.75
C ASP A 17 13.72 13.04 7.88
N VAL A 18 14.12 13.82 6.88
CA VAL A 18 13.22 14.45 5.91
C VAL A 18 12.47 13.41 5.08
N LEU A 19 13.10 12.28 4.75
CA LEU A 19 12.46 11.22 3.95
C LEU A 19 11.28 10.60 4.70
N SER A 20 11.45 10.33 6.00
CA SER A 20 10.34 9.86 6.84
C SER A 20 9.23 10.91 6.96
N SER A 21 9.56 12.20 7.08
CA SER A 21 8.57 13.28 7.09
C SER A 21 7.75 13.34 5.79
N GLN A 22 8.41 13.34 4.63
CA GLN A 22 7.75 13.38 3.33
C GLN A 22 6.93 12.10 3.07
N ALA A 23 7.48 10.93 3.42
CA ALA A 23 6.75 9.67 3.30
C ALA A 23 5.47 9.65 4.14
N ASN A 24 5.50 10.21 5.34
CA ASN A 24 4.31 10.33 6.17
C ASN A 24 3.24 11.18 5.47
N LEU A 25 3.60 12.39 5.01
CA LEU A 25 2.68 13.26 4.28
C LEU A 25 2.14 12.60 3.01
N ALA A 26 2.99 11.90 2.25
CA ALA A 26 2.60 11.15 1.06
C ALA A 26 1.56 10.06 1.39
N GLY A 27 1.77 9.30 2.47
CA GLY A 27 0.80 8.28 2.92
C GLY A 27 -0.57 8.85 3.30
N TYR A 28 -0.59 10.00 3.97
CA TYR A 28 -1.84 10.72 4.24
C TYR A 28 -2.51 11.21 2.96
N LYS A 29 -1.74 11.89 2.10
CA LYS A 29 -2.23 12.49 0.86
C LYS A 29 -2.74 11.43 -0.12
N ALA A 30 -2.09 10.27 -0.22
CA ALA A 30 -2.54 9.13 -1.00
C ALA A 30 -3.99 8.74 -0.69
N VAL A 31 -4.37 8.72 0.59
CA VAL A 31 -5.74 8.39 0.99
C VAL A 31 -6.72 9.51 0.64
N VAL A 32 -6.30 10.77 0.77
CA VAL A 32 -7.13 11.93 0.37
C VAL A 32 -7.37 11.93 -1.15
N ASP A 33 -6.34 11.63 -1.94
CA ASP A 33 -6.44 11.54 -3.40
C ASP A 33 -7.29 10.33 -3.82
N ALA A 34 -7.11 9.19 -3.16
CA ALA A 34 -7.98 8.04 -3.34
C ALA A 34 -9.45 8.40 -3.05
N ALA A 35 -9.72 9.17 -2.00
CA ALA A 35 -11.07 9.61 -1.67
C ALA A 35 -11.65 10.61 -2.69
N SER A 36 -10.81 11.46 -3.28
CA SER A 36 -11.22 12.37 -4.35
C SER A 36 -11.61 11.61 -5.62
N GLU A 37 -10.88 10.54 -5.95
CA GLU A 37 -11.12 9.75 -7.16
C GLU A 37 -12.21 8.69 -7.01
N TYR A 38 -12.44 8.22 -5.78
CA TYR A 38 -13.37 7.15 -5.46
C TYR A 38 -14.80 7.66 -5.36
N GLY A 39 -15.69 7.12 -6.20
CA GLY A 39 -17.08 7.59 -6.32
C GLY A 39 -18.02 7.12 -5.20
N ARG A 40 -17.53 6.57 -4.09
CA ARG A 40 -18.36 6.06 -2.97
C ARG A 40 -17.79 6.47 -1.62
N ALA A 41 -18.60 6.31 -0.58
CA ALA A 41 -18.19 6.55 0.79
C ALA A 41 -17.12 5.56 1.29
N PHE A 42 -16.22 6.05 2.15
CA PHE A 42 -15.28 5.20 2.90
C PHE A 42 -15.94 4.51 4.11
N PRO A 43 -16.68 5.21 4.99
CA PRO A 43 -17.28 4.58 6.15
C PRO A 43 -18.55 3.83 5.79
N MET A 44 -18.96 2.92 6.68
CA MET A 44 -20.33 2.42 6.67
C MET A 44 -21.28 3.57 6.98
N MET A 45 -22.28 3.79 6.13
CA MET A 45 -23.33 4.78 6.38
C MET A 45 -24.69 4.09 6.38
N MET A 46 -25.44 4.26 7.47
CA MET A 46 -26.84 3.87 7.54
C MET A 46 -27.68 5.12 7.29
N THR A 47 -28.42 5.12 6.19
CA THR A 47 -29.26 6.25 5.76
C THR A 47 -30.71 5.82 5.62
N ALA A 48 -31.62 6.78 5.48
CA ALA A 48 -33.03 6.48 5.18
C ALA A 48 -33.21 5.72 3.84
N ALA A 49 -32.27 5.87 2.90
CA ALA A 49 -32.31 5.19 1.60
C ALA A 49 -31.66 3.78 1.63
N GLY A 50 -31.12 3.36 2.78
CA GLY A 50 -30.44 2.08 2.96
C GLY A 50 -29.01 2.21 3.47
N THR A 51 -28.31 1.07 3.47
CA THR A 51 -26.95 0.95 4.01
C THR A 51 -25.90 0.99 2.90
N VAL A 52 -24.94 1.90 3.02
CA VAL A 52 -23.73 1.93 2.19
C VAL A 52 -22.64 1.14 2.92
N PRO A 53 -22.11 0.05 2.32
CA PRO A 53 -21.02 -0.71 2.94
C PRO A 53 -19.73 0.12 2.96
N PRO A 54 -18.84 -0.11 3.95
CA PRO A 54 -17.56 0.59 4.01
C PRO A 54 -16.65 0.17 2.84
N ALA A 55 -15.81 1.08 2.40
CA ALA A 55 -14.76 0.79 1.43
C ALA A 55 -13.74 -0.19 2.01
N ARG A 56 -13.24 -1.10 1.16
CA ARG A 56 -12.12 -1.98 1.50
C ARG A 56 -10.83 -1.44 0.88
N ALA A 57 -9.89 -1.07 1.73
CA ALA A 57 -8.58 -0.55 1.33
C ALA A 57 -7.47 -1.55 1.60
N PHE A 58 -6.60 -1.74 0.61
CA PHE A 58 -5.46 -2.64 0.70
C PHE A 58 -4.15 -1.90 0.48
N ILE A 59 -3.30 -1.91 1.50
CA ILE A 59 -2.02 -1.18 1.51
C ILE A 59 -0.88 -2.18 1.25
N MET A 60 -0.12 -1.97 0.18
CA MET A 60 0.99 -2.82 -0.20
C MET A 60 2.32 -2.11 0.08
N GLY A 61 3.05 -2.61 1.07
CA GLY A 61 4.21 -1.96 1.66
C GLY A 61 3.82 -1.15 2.90
N VAL A 62 4.45 -1.47 4.03
CA VAL A 62 4.16 -0.91 5.36
C VAL A 62 5.43 -0.23 5.90
N GLY A 63 5.96 0.70 5.10
CA GLY A 63 6.90 1.71 5.56
C GLY A 63 6.17 2.87 6.25
N VAL A 64 6.84 4.02 6.38
CA VAL A 64 6.24 5.23 6.97
C VAL A 64 4.99 5.69 6.20
N ALA A 65 5.05 5.71 4.86
CA ALA A 65 3.90 6.06 4.02
C ALA A 65 2.75 5.07 4.17
N GLY A 66 3.04 3.76 4.12
CA GLY A 66 2.05 2.71 4.28
C GLY A 66 1.34 2.77 5.63
N LEU A 67 2.08 2.93 6.74
CA LEU A 67 1.49 3.07 8.08
C LEU A 67 0.58 4.31 8.18
N GLN A 68 1.00 5.44 7.62
CA GLN A 68 0.15 6.63 7.63
C GLN A 68 -1.08 6.47 6.74
N ALA A 69 -0.97 5.77 5.60
CA ALA A 69 -2.10 5.44 4.75
C ALA A 69 -3.10 4.54 5.49
N ILE A 70 -2.62 3.52 6.22
CA ILE A 70 -3.47 2.67 7.07
C ILE A 70 -4.21 3.53 8.11
N ALA A 71 -3.49 4.34 8.88
CA ALA A 71 -4.09 5.18 9.91
C ALA A 71 -5.14 6.14 9.33
N THR A 72 -4.86 6.74 8.17
CA THR A 72 -5.75 7.71 7.53
C THR A 72 -7.00 7.02 6.96
N ALA A 73 -6.85 5.91 6.24
CA ALA A 73 -7.98 5.15 5.70
C ALA A 73 -8.88 4.60 6.83
N LYS A 74 -8.30 4.15 7.94
CA LYS A 74 -9.03 3.75 9.15
C LYS A 74 -9.82 4.91 9.76
N ARG A 75 -9.23 6.11 9.84
CA ARG A 75 -9.93 7.32 10.31
C ARG A 75 -11.10 7.72 9.41
N LEU A 76 -11.00 7.49 8.10
CA LEU A 76 -12.11 7.65 7.16
C LEU A 76 -13.16 6.54 7.24
N GLY A 77 -12.94 5.51 8.07
CA GLY A 77 -13.90 4.42 8.31
C GLY A 77 -13.82 3.25 7.34
N ALA A 78 -12.77 3.17 6.52
CA ALA A 78 -12.56 2.01 5.65
C ALA A 78 -12.18 0.75 6.45
N ILE A 79 -12.50 -0.41 5.90
CA ILE A 79 -11.91 -1.68 6.33
C ILE A 79 -10.53 -1.77 5.67
N VAL A 80 -9.47 -1.74 6.48
CA VAL A 80 -8.11 -1.71 5.98
C VAL A 80 -7.42 -3.05 6.18
N SER A 81 -6.75 -3.49 5.14
CA SER A 81 -5.83 -4.62 5.14
C SER A 81 -4.48 -4.17 4.60
N ALA A 82 -3.40 -4.82 4.99
CA ALA A 82 -2.07 -4.48 4.49
C ALA A 82 -1.18 -5.71 4.32
N THR A 83 -0.21 -5.61 3.42
CA THR A 83 0.82 -6.63 3.21
C THR A 83 2.20 -5.99 3.19
N ASP A 84 3.18 -6.67 3.78
CA ASP A 84 4.60 -6.34 3.70
C ASP A 84 5.37 -7.66 3.75
N VAL A 85 6.57 -7.64 3.19
CA VAL A 85 7.50 -8.77 3.21
C VAL A 85 8.15 -8.97 4.59
N ARG A 86 8.10 -7.96 5.46
CA ARG A 86 8.69 -8.00 6.81
C ARG A 86 7.65 -8.40 7.85
N PRO A 87 7.94 -9.41 8.70
CA PRO A 87 7.03 -9.80 9.79
C PRO A 87 6.88 -8.74 10.89
N ALA A 88 7.92 -7.95 11.18
CA ALA A 88 7.88 -6.98 12.30
C ALA A 88 6.80 -5.90 12.16
N VAL A 89 6.34 -5.62 10.94
CA VAL A 89 5.28 -4.61 10.73
C VAL A 89 3.87 -5.15 10.99
N LYS A 90 3.70 -6.47 11.15
CA LYS A 90 2.38 -7.09 11.39
C LYS A 90 1.71 -6.48 12.62
N GLU A 91 2.42 -6.39 13.74
CA GLU A 91 1.90 -5.81 14.98
C GLU A 91 1.57 -4.33 14.82
N GLN A 92 2.36 -3.59 14.03
CA GLN A 92 2.12 -2.19 13.73
C GLN A 92 0.81 -2.01 12.95
N VAL A 93 0.57 -2.83 11.91
CA VAL A 93 -0.69 -2.83 11.16
C VAL A 93 -1.88 -3.12 12.07
N GLN A 94 -1.75 -4.12 12.93
CA GLN A 94 -2.81 -4.52 13.87
C GLN A 94 -3.09 -3.43 14.91
N SER A 95 -2.06 -2.74 15.40
CA SER A 95 -2.20 -1.62 16.35
C SER A 95 -3.00 -0.44 15.77
N LEU A 96 -2.94 -0.26 14.45
CA LEU A 96 -3.73 0.73 13.72
C LEU A 96 -5.13 0.21 13.35
N GLY A 97 -5.48 -1.03 13.70
CA GLY A 97 -6.78 -1.64 13.44
C GLY A 97 -6.95 -2.18 12.02
N GLY A 98 -5.85 -2.45 11.31
CA GLY A 98 -5.84 -3.15 10.03
C GLY A 98 -5.63 -4.66 10.18
N SER A 99 -5.99 -5.44 9.17
CA SER A 99 -5.62 -6.85 9.07
C SER A 99 -4.34 -7.03 8.24
N PHE A 100 -3.50 -8.00 8.62
CA PHE A 100 -2.27 -8.29 7.90
C PHE A 100 -2.47 -9.47 6.94
N VAL A 101 -2.05 -9.33 5.69
CA VAL A 101 -2.23 -10.29 4.60
C VAL A 101 -0.88 -10.86 4.21
N ALA A 102 -0.57 -12.06 4.72
CA ALA A 102 0.63 -12.81 4.35
C ALA A 102 0.42 -14.31 4.54
N VAL A 103 1.19 -15.11 3.82
CA VAL A 103 1.36 -16.53 4.12
C VAL A 103 2.19 -16.64 5.40
N GLU A 104 1.58 -17.11 6.50
CA GLU A 104 2.26 -17.21 7.80
C GLU A 104 2.93 -18.58 7.94
N ASN A 105 4.12 -18.73 7.36
CA ASN A 105 4.99 -19.91 7.53
C ASN A 105 6.28 -19.55 8.30
N ASP A 106 7.11 -20.55 8.61
CA ASP A 106 8.37 -20.32 9.34
C ASP A 106 9.39 -19.50 8.52
N GLU A 107 9.27 -19.51 7.20
CA GLU A 107 10.07 -18.67 6.31
C GLU A 107 9.72 -17.18 6.46
N PHE A 108 8.42 -16.85 6.53
CA PHE A 108 7.96 -15.48 6.77
C PHE A 108 8.48 -14.91 8.09
N LYS A 109 8.51 -15.72 9.16
CA LYS A 109 9.06 -15.29 10.46
C LYS A 109 10.55 -14.91 10.40
N GLN A 110 11.27 -15.38 9.39
CA GLN A 110 12.71 -15.15 9.19
C GLN A 110 13.02 -14.16 8.05
N ALA A 111 11.98 -13.55 7.47
CA ALA A 111 12.05 -12.73 6.26
C ALA A 111 12.69 -11.35 6.44
N GLU A 112 13.13 -11.01 7.65
CA GLU A 112 13.79 -9.75 7.96
C GLU A 112 15.29 -9.93 8.20
N THR A 113 16.09 -9.00 7.68
CA THR A 113 17.51 -8.86 7.98
C THR A 113 17.71 -8.11 9.30
N ALA A 114 18.90 -8.18 9.90
CA ALA A 114 19.23 -7.41 11.10
C ALA A 114 19.10 -5.88 10.91
N GLY A 115 19.11 -5.39 9.66
CA GLY A 115 18.92 -3.97 9.31
C GLY A 115 17.47 -3.56 9.02
N GLY A 116 16.48 -4.45 9.22
CA GLY A 116 15.06 -4.15 8.99
C GLY A 116 14.61 -4.15 7.52
N TYR A 117 15.45 -4.68 6.62
CA TYR A 117 15.13 -4.90 5.21
C TYR A 117 14.71 -6.34 4.96
N ALA A 118 13.92 -6.55 3.90
CA ALA A 118 13.45 -7.86 3.48
C ALA A 118 14.58 -8.74 2.95
N LYS A 119 14.57 -10.03 3.30
CA LYS A 119 15.35 -11.07 2.64
C LYS A 119 14.63 -11.57 1.39
N GLU A 120 15.39 -12.11 0.44
CA GLU A 120 14.80 -12.82 -0.67
C GLU A 120 14.15 -14.13 -0.19
N MET A 121 12.89 -14.32 -0.55
CA MET A 121 12.08 -15.50 -0.19
C MET A 121 12.16 -16.58 -1.28
N SER A 122 11.85 -17.81 -0.90
CA SER A 122 11.74 -18.97 -1.78
C SER A 122 10.67 -18.75 -2.86
N ASP A 123 10.83 -19.42 -3.99
CA ASP A 123 9.86 -19.35 -5.10
C ASP A 123 8.51 -19.94 -4.72
N ASP A 124 8.49 -20.91 -3.80
CA ASP A 124 7.24 -21.48 -3.30
C ASP A 124 6.47 -20.47 -2.44
N TYR A 125 7.16 -19.78 -1.53
CA TYR A 125 6.57 -18.69 -0.75
C TYR A 125 6.06 -17.56 -1.67
N LYS A 126 6.88 -17.12 -2.63
CA LYS A 126 6.50 -16.09 -3.61
C LYS A 126 5.23 -16.50 -4.37
N ARG A 127 5.11 -17.76 -4.78
CA ARG A 127 3.91 -18.28 -5.47
C ARG A 127 2.67 -18.27 -4.58
N GLN A 128 2.79 -18.76 -3.35
CA GLN A 128 1.67 -18.79 -2.40
C GLN A 128 1.22 -17.36 -2.03
N GLN A 129 2.17 -16.45 -1.80
CA GLN A 129 1.90 -15.05 -1.51
C GLN A 129 1.24 -14.34 -2.70
N ALA A 130 1.71 -14.58 -3.92
CA ALA A 130 1.09 -14.04 -5.13
C ALA A 130 -0.36 -14.52 -5.28
N ALA A 131 -0.63 -15.81 -5.05
CA ALA A 131 -2.00 -16.35 -5.09
C ALA A 131 -2.90 -15.71 -4.03
N LEU A 132 -2.39 -15.55 -2.79
CA LEU A 132 -3.12 -14.88 -1.72
C LEU A 132 -3.47 -13.43 -2.08
N VAL A 133 -2.49 -12.68 -2.61
CA VAL A 133 -2.69 -11.29 -3.06
C VAL A 133 -3.70 -11.22 -4.20
N ALA A 134 -3.60 -12.11 -5.19
CA ALA A 134 -4.53 -12.16 -6.32
C ALA A 134 -5.99 -12.43 -5.90
N GLU A 135 -6.21 -13.31 -4.91
CA GLU A 135 -7.55 -13.55 -4.37
C GLU A 135 -8.05 -12.41 -3.48
N HIS A 136 -7.15 -11.75 -2.77
CA HIS A 136 -7.51 -10.65 -1.88
C HIS A 136 -7.85 -9.37 -2.65
N ILE A 137 -7.07 -9.03 -3.69
CA ILE A 137 -7.18 -7.76 -4.42
C ILE A 137 -8.52 -7.62 -5.17
N LYS A 138 -9.09 -8.74 -5.65
CA LYS A 138 -10.42 -8.81 -6.28
C LYS A 138 -11.55 -8.20 -5.44
N LYS A 139 -11.39 -8.23 -4.12
CA LYS A 139 -12.43 -7.80 -3.16
C LYS A 139 -12.26 -6.35 -2.73
N GLN A 140 -11.14 -5.73 -3.07
CA GLN A 140 -10.77 -4.38 -2.62
C GLN A 140 -11.39 -3.33 -3.53
N ASP A 141 -11.72 -2.20 -2.94
CA ASP A 141 -12.22 -1.04 -3.67
C ASP A 141 -11.10 0.01 -3.83
N LEU A 142 -10.10 -0.02 -2.94
CA LEU A 142 -8.93 0.87 -2.96
C LEU A 142 -7.64 0.06 -2.77
N VAL A 143 -6.60 0.40 -3.52
CA VAL A 143 -5.23 -0.14 -3.33
C VAL A 143 -4.24 1.02 -3.28
N ILE A 144 -3.31 1.00 -2.32
CA ILE A 144 -2.21 1.97 -2.23
C ILE A 144 -0.90 1.19 -2.19
N THR A 145 -0.02 1.44 -3.15
CA THR A 145 1.28 0.78 -3.25
C THR A 145 2.39 1.76 -2.85
N THR A 146 3.31 1.30 -1.99
CA THR A 146 4.37 2.15 -1.42
C THR A 146 5.75 1.50 -1.48
N ALA A 147 5.91 0.40 -2.22
CA ALA A 147 7.13 -0.38 -2.21
C ALA A 147 8.22 0.28 -3.06
N LEU A 148 9.24 0.78 -2.38
CA LEU A 148 10.39 1.44 -2.98
C LEU A 148 11.68 0.85 -2.41
N ILE A 149 12.63 0.58 -3.30
CA ILE A 149 13.98 0.14 -2.94
C ILE A 149 14.95 1.20 -3.47
N PRO A 150 15.67 1.92 -2.59
CA PRO A 150 16.60 2.96 -3.02
C PRO A 150 17.57 2.48 -4.11
N GLY A 151 17.66 3.25 -5.21
CA GLY A 151 18.56 2.96 -6.32
C GLY A 151 18.12 1.82 -7.25
N ARG A 152 16.92 1.27 -7.08
CA ARG A 152 16.36 0.23 -7.96
C ARG A 152 15.00 0.65 -8.50
N LYS A 153 14.60 0.05 -9.62
CA LYS A 153 13.24 0.18 -10.14
C LYS A 153 12.26 -0.36 -9.10
N ALA A 154 11.12 0.33 -8.97
CA ALA A 154 10.01 -0.15 -8.16
C ALA A 154 9.57 -1.56 -8.62
N PRO A 155 9.36 -2.52 -7.71
CA PRO A 155 8.87 -3.84 -8.08
C PRO A 155 7.41 -3.76 -8.50
N ILE A 156 7.02 -4.51 -9.54
CA ILE A 156 5.61 -4.67 -9.89
C ILE A 156 4.93 -5.53 -8.82
N LEU A 157 3.91 -4.98 -8.17
CA LEU A 157 3.08 -5.64 -7.16
C LEU A 157 1.66 -5.89 -7.67
N VAL A 158 1.18 -5.01 -8.54
CA VAL A 158 -0.16 -5.06 -9.11
C VAL A 158 -0.03 -5.18 -10.63
N THR A 159 -0.29 -6.37 -11.15
CA THR A 159 -0.27 -6.67 -12.58
C THR A 159 -1.54 -6.17 -13.26
N ALA A 160 -1.53 -6.10 -14.59
CA ALA A 160 -2.72 -5.78 -15.38
C ALA A 160 -3.87 -6.77 -15.12
N GLU A 161 -3.56 -8.04 -14.85
CA GLU A 161 -4.55 -9.05 -14.47
C GLU A 161 -5.17 -8.74 -13.10
N HIS A 162 -4.36 -8.31 -12.13
CA HIS A 162 -4.88 -7.85 -10.84
C HIS A 162 -5.83 -6.67 -11.03
N VAL A 163 -5.44 -5.66 -11.79
CA VAL A 163 -6.28 -4.47 -12.07
C VAL A 163 -7.57 -4.87 -12.78
N ALA A 164 -7.49 -5.74 -13.80
CA ALA A 164 -8.65 -6.23 -14.54
C ALA A 164 -9.63 -7.02 -13.65
N SER A 165 -9.13 -7.67 -12.60
CA SER A 165 -9.94 -8.45 -11.66
C SER A 165 -10.67 -7.61 -10.60
N MET A 166 -10.29 -6.34 -10.43
CA MET A 166 -10.94 -5.42 -9.50
C MET A 166 -12.29 -4.93 -10.03
N LYS A 167 -13.14 -4.47 -9.11
CA LYS A 167 -14.46 -3.94 -9.45
C LYS A 167 -14.34 -2.62 -10.23
N PRO A 168 -15.25 -2.33 -11.18
CA PRO A 168 -15.34 -1.02 -11.79
C PRO A 168 -15.52 0.09 -10.74
N GLY A 169 -14.84 1.22 -10.94
CA GLY A 169 -14.82 2.35 -10.01
C GLY A 169 -13.84 2.20 -8.84
N SER A 170 -13.08 1.11 -8.78
CA SER A 170 -11.97 0.98 -7.82
C SER A 170 -10.86 1.98 -8.15
N VAL A 171 -10.07 2.35 -7.14
CA VAL A 171 -8.95 3.29 -7.29
C VAL A 171 -7.65 2.67 -6.79
N ILE A 172 -6.59 2.87 -7.54
CA ILE A 172 -5.23 2.46 -7.17
C ILE A 172 -4.36 3.72 -7.11
N ILE A 173 -3.64 3.93 -6.01
CA ILE A 173 -2.64 4.99 -5.86
C ILE A 173 -1.25 4.36 -5.87
N ASP A 174 -0.41 4.77 -6.81
CA ASP A 174 0.94 4.26 -6.96
C ASP A 174 2.00 5.28 -6.53
N LEU A 175 2.36 5.27 -5.24
CA LEU A 175 3.38 6.18 -4.70
C LEU A 175 4.80 5.90 -5.23
N ALA A 176 4.99 4.83 -6.00
CA ALA A 176 6.28 4.44 -6.54
C ALA A 176 6.45 4.78 -8.03
N VAL A 177 5.51 5.50 -8.65
CA VAL A 177 5.49 5.75 -10.10
C VAL A 177 6.76 6.43 -10.62
N GLU A 178 7.37 7.33 -9.84
CA GLU A 178 8.60 8.04 -10.21
C GLU A 178 9.79 7.09 -10.43
N GLN A 179 9.76 5.91 -9.80
CA GLN A 179 10.78 4.85 -9.95
C GLN A 179 10.29 3.68 -10.81
N GLY A 180 9.28 3.92 -11.65
CA GLY A 180 8.73 2.95 -12.59
C GLY A 180 7.41 2.31 -12.16
N GLY A 181 6.92 2.61 -10.95
CA GLY A 181 5.61 2.17 -10.46
C GLY A 181 5.56 0.76 -9.91
N ASN A 182 4.69 0.54 -8.93
CA ASN A 182 4.31 -0.79 -8.46
C ASN A 182 3.14 -1.37 -9.28
N VAL A 183 2.47 -0.55 -10.10
CA VAL A 183 1.23 -0.92 -10.79
C VAL A 183 1.46 -0.87 -12.30
N GLU A 184 1.17 -1.97 -12.99
CA GLU A 184 1.21 -1.99 -14.46
C GLU A 184 0.17 -1.03 -15.05
N GLY A 185 0.62 -0.17 -15.96
CA GLY A 185 -0.22 0.87 -16.56
C GLY A 185 -0.25 2.20 -15.78
N SER A 186 0.45 2.29 -14.65
CA SER A 186 0.67 3.56 -13.95
C SER A 186 1.52 4.53 -14.79
N LYS A 187 1.19 5.82 -14.72
CA LYS A 187 1.86 6.89 -15.47
C LYS A 187 2.04 8.10 -14.57
N LEU A 188 3.26 8.62 -14.52
CA LEU A 188 3.62 9.73 -13.65
C LEU A 188 2.79 10.98 -13.97
N GLY A 189 2.06 11.49 -12.96
CA GLY A 189 1.26 12.70 -13.06
C GLY A 189 -0.07 12.52 -13.79
N GLU A 190 -0.50 11.29 -14.05
CA GLU A 190 -1.73 10.98 -14.77
C GLU A 190 -2.69 10.11 -13.93
N VAL A 191 -3.99 10.31 -14.17
CA VAL A 191 -5.03 9.37 -13.74
C VAL A 191 -5.46 8.53 -14.95
N VAL A 192 -4.97 7.30 -15.02
CA VAL A 192 -5.30 6.36 -16.10
C VAL A 192 -6.57 5.60 -15.74
N THR A 193 -7.61 5.71 -16.57
CA THR A 193 -8.81 4.88 -16.43
C THR A 193 -8.69 3.66 -17.34
N THR A 194 -8.74 2.47 -16.77
CA THR A 194 -8.65 1.20 -17.50
C THR A 194 -9.97 0.84 -18.20
N ALA A 195 -9.92 -0.13 -19.11
CA ALA A 195 -11.11 -0.61 -19.82
C ALA A 195 -12.19 -1.18 -18.88
N ASN A 196 -11.81 -1.76 -17.73
CA ASN A 196 -12.76 -2.23 -16.71
C ASN A 196 -13.19 -1.13 -15.72
N GLY A 197 -12.82 0.14 -15.96
CA GLY A 197 -13.26 1.29 -15.17
C GLY A 197 -12.52 1.46 -13.84
N VAL A 198 -11.34 0.86 -13.66
CA VAL A 198 -10.46 1.13 -12.52
C VAL A 198 -9.62 2.35 -12.82
N LYS A 199 -9.42 3.22 -11.83
CA LYS A 199 -8.55 4.39 -11.95
C LYS A 199 -7.20 4.10 -11.30
N ILE A 200 -6.11 4.32 -12.04
CA ILE A 200 -4.74 4.23 -11.55
C ILE A 200 -4.19 5.66 -11.49
N VAL A 201 -3.86 6.13 -10.29
CA VAL A 201 -3.27 7.44 -10.03
C VAL A 201 -1.77 7.24 -9.83
N GLY A 202 -0.98 7.80 -10.75
CA GLY A 202 0.48 7.83 -10.67
C GLY A 202 0.99 9.17 -10.18
#